data_AF-A0AAJ0TMT3-F1
#
_entry.id   AF-A0AAJ0TMT3-F1
#
_cell.length_a   1.000
_cell.length_b   1.000
_cell.length_c   1.000
_cell.angle_alpha   90.00
_cell.angle_beta   90.00
_cell.angle_gamma   90.00
#
_symmetry.space_group_name_H-M   'P 1'
#
loop_
_entity.id
_entity.type
_entity.pdbx_description
1 polymer ?
#
loop_
_entity_poly.entity_id
_entity_poly.type
_entity_poly.pdbx_seq_one_letter_code
_entity_poly.pdbx_strand_id
1 'polypeptide(L)' 'MKRSSMLHGLAAGTAILGALSFVGFWIAVVKGNFVGLVPQLLFSNALMMFLASIAFGVAALYHWHIEKKK' A
#
# COMPACT_ATOMS: atom_id res chain seq x y z
N MET A 1 -5.05 -14.47 16.00
CA MET A 1 -4.19 -13.26 15.90
C MET A 1 -4.99 -12.05 16.34
N LYS A 2 -4.36 -11.07 17.03
CA LYS A 2 -5.01 -9.79 17.35
C LYS A 2 -5.37 -9.06 16.06
N ARG A 3 -6.54 -8.41 16.02
CA ARG A 3 -7.07 -7.79 14.79
C ARG A 3 -6.18 -6.63 14.34
N SER A 4 -5.59 -5.91 15.31
CA SER A 4 -4.57 -4.88 15.09
C SER A 4 -3.36 -5.40 14.30
N SER A 5 -2.85 -6.58 14.65
CA SER A 5 -1.68 -7.19 14.00
C SER A 5 -1.95 -7.57 12.54
N MET A 6 -3.16 -8.06 12.24
CA MET A 6 -3.55 -8.40 10.86
C MET A 6 -3.67 -7.14 9.99
N LEU A 7 -4.30 -6.08 10.51
CA LEU A 7 -4.44 -4.80 9.80
C LEU A 7 -3.07 -4.14 9.57
N HIS A 8 -2.15 -4.23 10.54
CA HIS A 8 -0.80 -3.72 10.37
C HIS A 8 -0.04 -4.46 9.26
N GLY A 9 -0.19 -5.79 9.18
CA GLY A 9 0.37 -6.59 8.10
C GLY A 9 -0.18 -6.19 6.72
N LEU A 10 -1.49 -5.95 6.62
CA LEU A 10 -2.11 -5.45 5.38
C LEU A 10 -1.62 -4.05 5.01
N ALA A 11 -1.43 -3.16 6.00
CA ALA A 11 -0.85 -1.84 5.79
C ALA A 11 0.56 -1.94 5.21
N ALA A 12 1.41 -2.80 5.79
CA ALA A 12 2.77 -3.03 5.28
C ALA A 12 2.76 -3.63 3.86
N GLY A 13 1.93 -4.64 3.60
CA GLY A 13 1.84 -5.28 2.29
C GLY A 13 1.40 -4.31 1.19
N THR A 14 0.37 -3.50 1.45
CA THR A 14 -0.09 -2.48 0.51
C THR A 14 0.93 -1.35 0.31
N ALA A 15 1.68 -0.95 1.35
CA ALA A 15 2.77 0.02 1.19
C ALA A 15 3.87 -0.52 0.25
N ILE A 16 4.27 -1.77 0.42
CA ILE A 16 5.30 -2.41 -0.41
C ILE A 16 4.84 -2.50 -1.87
N LEU A 17 3.61 -2.94 -2.11
CA LEU A 17 3.05 -3.00 -3.47
C LEU A 17 2.93 -1.62 -4.11
N GLY A 18 2.57 -0.59 -3.32
CA GLY A 18 2.54 0.79 -3.78
C GLY A 18 3.93 1.30 -4.18
N ALA A 19 4.95 1.03 -3.36
CA ALA A 19 6.33 1.39 -3.65
C ALA A 19 6.86 0.69 -4.91
N LEU A 20 6.59 -0.61 -5.07
CA LEU A 20 6.97 -1.36 -6.27
C LEU A 20 6.27 -0.81 -7.53
N SER A 21 4.99 -0.45 -7.42
CA SER A 21 4.25 0.17 -8.53
C SER A 21 4.83 1.54 -8.89
N PHE A 22 5.27 2.32 -7.90
CA PHE A 22 5.91 3.62 -8.12
C PHE A 22 7.29 3.49 -8.78
N VAL A 23 8.09 2.52 -8.36
CA VAL A 23 9.36 2.19 -9.04
C VAL A 23 9.10 1.74 -10.48
N GLY A 24 8.10 0.89 -10.69
CA GLY A 24 7.66 0.47 -12.02
C GLY A 24 7.24 1.64 -12.89
N PHE A 25 6.54 2.63 -12.33
CA PHE A 25 6.17 3.87 -13.02
C PHE A 25 7.40 4.60 -13.57
N TRP A 26 8.43 4.83 -12.75
CA TRP A 26 9.65 5.50 -13.21
C TRP A 26 10.33 4.77 -14.37
N ILE A 27 10.38 3.44 -14.30
CA ILE A 27 10.92 2.62 -15.39
C ILE A 27 10.05 2.74 -16.65
N ALA A 28 8.72 2.70 -16.49
CA ALA A 28 7.77 2.81 -17.59
C ALA A 28 7.79 4.18 -18.26
N VAL A 29 8.04 5.27 -17.52
CA VAL A 29 8.18 6.62 -18.09
C VAL A 29 9.33 6.67 -19.08
N VAL A 30 10.44 5.99 -18.80
CA VAL A 30 11.62 5.97 -19.69
C VAL A 30 11.46 4.96 -20.82
N LYS A 31 10.89 3.77 -20.56
CA LYS A 31 10.82 2.66 -21.51
C LYS A 31 9.50 2.57 -22.29
N GLY A 32 8.52 3.41 -21.99
CA GLY A 32 7.16 3.38 -22.55
C GLY A 32 6.21 2.41 -21.84
N ASN A 33 6.71 1.34 -21.24
CA ASN A 33 5.95 0.43 -20.39
C ASN A 33 6.85 -0.28 -19.35
N PHE A 34 6.22 -0.89 -18.34
CA PHE A 34 6.89 -1.79 -17.40
C PHE A 34 6.01 -3.01 -17.15
N VAL A 35 6.50 -4.20 -17.52
CA VAL A 35 5.72 -5.47 -17.45
C VAL A 35 4.40 -5.37 -18.22
N GLY A 36 4.41 -4.69 -19.38
CA GLY A 36 3.21 -4.48 -20.20
C GLY A 36 2.22 -3.45 -19.65
N LEU A 37 2.51 -2.82 -18.50
CA LEU A 37 1.68 -1.78 -17.91
C LEU A 37 2.17 -0.39 -18.35
N VAL A 38 1.22 0.48 -18.69
CA VAL A 38 1.48 1.87 -19.06
C VAL A 38 1.79 2.72 -17.81
N PRO A 39 2.59 3.80 -17.92
CA PRO A 39 2.97 4.64 -16.78
C PRO A 39 1.78 5.13 -15.96
N GLN A 40 0.73 5.62 -16.62
CA GLN A 40 -0.45 6.17 -15.93
C GLN A 40 -1.11 5.16 -14.98
N LEU A 41 -1.20 3.89 -15.41
CA LEU A 41 -1.79 2.82 -14.61
C LEU A 41 -0.91 2.49 -13.40
N LEU A 42 0.41 2.43 -13.58
CA LEU A 42 1.37 2.19 -12.49
C LEU A 42 1.34 3.29 -11.44
N PHE A 43 1.23 4.55 -11.87
CA PHE A 43 1.09 5.68 -10.96
C PHE A 43 -0.23 5.63 -10.18
N SER A 44 -1.35 5.35 -10.86
CA SER A 44 -2.65 5.20 -10.20
C SER A 44 -2.66 4.04 -9.19
N ASN A 45 -2.06 2.90 -9.56
CA ASN A 45 -1.92 1.74 -8.68
C ASN A 45 -1.07 2.07 -7.45
N ALA A 46 0.06 2.76 -7.63
CA ALA A 46 0.89 3.21 -6.53
C ALA A 46 0.11 4.09 -5.54
N LEU A 47 -0.61 5.09 -6.07
CA LEU A 47 -1.40 6.03 -5.28
C LEU A 47 -2.51 5.32 -4.50
N MET A 48 -3.28 4.43 -5.15
CA MET A 48 -4.32 3.63 -4.48
C MET A 48 -3.75 2.73 -3.39
N MET A 49 -2.62 2.07 -3.64
CA MET A 49 -1.98 1.17 -2.67
C MET A 49 -1.44 1.93 -1.45
N PHE A 50 -0.89 3.13 -1.64
CA PHE A 50 -0.47 3.99 -0.52
C PHE A 50 -1.67 4.49 0.30
N LEU A 51 -2.76 4.91 -0.35
CA LEU A 51 -3.98 5.31 0.36
C LEU A 51 -4.55 4.14 1.17
N ALA A 52 -4.60 2.94 0.58
CA ALA A 52 -5.03 1.73 1.27
C ALA A 52 -4.12 1.41 2.47
N SER A 53 -2.80 1.54 2.31
CA SER A 53 -1.84 1.34 3.39
C SER A 53 -2.08 2.29 4.57
N ILE A 54 -2.30 3.57 4.30
CA ILE A 54 -2.60 4.57 5.32
C ILE A 54 -3.91 4.21 6.03
N ALA A 55 -4.96 3.85 5.28
CA ALA A 55 -6.25 3.45 5.85
C ALA A 55 -6.12 2.22 6.77
N PHE A 56 -5.40 1.18 6.32
CA PHE A 56 -5.14 0.01 7.15
C PHE A 56 -4.27 0.32 8.37
N GLY A 57 -3.28 1.21 8.23
CA GLY A 57 -2.44 1.66 9.33
C GLY A 57 -3.24 2.38 10.42
N VAL A 58 -4.11 3.31 10.03
CA VAL A 58 -5.02 4.01 10.96
C VAL A 58 -5.98 3.02 11.63
N ALA A 59 -6.56 2.08 10.88
CA ALA A 59 -7.42 1.05 11.42
C ALA A 59 -6.68 0.13 12.42
N ALA A 60 -5.42 -0.22 12.13
CA ALA A 60 -4.58 -1.01 13.01
C ALA A 60 -4.32 -0.29 14.35
N LEU A 61 -4.00 1.02 14.30
CA LEU A 61 -3.80 1.85 15.49
C LEU A 61 -5.08 1.97 16.32
N TYR A 62 -6.22 2.17 15.67
CA TYR A 62 -7.52 2.25 16.35
C TYR A 62 -7.85 0.94 17.08
N HIS A 63 -7.69 -0.20 16.41
CA HIS A 63 -7.92 -1.49 17.03
C HIS A 63 -6.92 -1.80 18.15
N TRP A 64 -5.65 -1.42 17.99
CA TRP A 64 -4.64 -1.59 19.03
C TRP A 64 -5.00 -0.79 20.29
N HIS A 65 -5.50 0.44 20.13
CA HIS A 65 -5.94 1.27 21.26
C HIS A 65 -7.11 0.65 22.02
N ILE A 66 -8.10 0.12 21.30
CA ILE A 66 -9.23 -0.61 21.92
C ILE A 66 -8.75 -1.87 22.63
N GLU A 67 -7.86 -2.64 22.00
CA GLU A 67 -7.29 -3.87 22.56
C GLU A 67 -6.42 -3.60 23.80
N LYS A 68 -5.80 -2.42 23.92
CA LYS A 68 -5.02 -2.01 25.09
C LYS A 68 -5.85 -1.41 26.23
N LYS A 69 -7.04 -0.88 25.93
CA LYS A 69 -7.97 -0.30 26.91
C LYS A 69 -8.97 -1.31 27.48
N LYS A 70 -9.02 -2.52 26.91
CA LYS A 70 -9.68 -3.69 27.49
C LYS A 70 -8.73 -4.40 28.45
#